data_AF-A0A953TRX9-F1
#
_entry.id   AF-A0A953TRX9-F1
#
_cell.length_a   1.000
_cell.length_b   1.000
_cell.length_c   1.000
_cell.angle_alpha   90.00
_cell.angle_beta   90.00
_cell.angle_gamma   90.00
#
_symmetry.space_group_name_H-M   'P 1'
#
loop_
_entity.id
_entity.type
_entity.pdbx_description
1 polymer ?
#
loop_
_entity_poly.entity_id
_entity_poly.type
_entity_poly.pdbx_seq_one_letter_code
_entity_poly.pdbx_strand_id
1 'polypeptide(L)'
;MTMTGISGMVAIRAADAMLRTLGGAEVALLFAAAGLPADRVAELGLVDPGVEQALISPVLVRELTTENNGPRRRIELVAGRSAMAEQVSQRNVASAEVLFETALGVVYQGEMFHIEGYVVERFAGVAYLYRVLAVA
;
A
#
# COMPACT_ATOMS: atom_id res chain seq x y z
N MET A 1 -29.02 10.87 -7.38
CA MET A 1 -28.09 10.40 -6.32
C MET A 1 -28.58 9.03 -5.88
N THR A 2 -27.98 7.94 -6.38
CA THR A 2 -28.44 6.57 -6.13
C THR A 2 -28.05 6.13 -4.72
N MET A 3 -28.94 5.42 -4.03
CA MET A 3 -28.79 4.98 -2.63
C MET A 3 -27.47 4.23 -2.36
N THR A 4 -26.93 3.58 -3.39
CA THR A 4 -25.66 2.85 -3.41
C THR A 4 -24.45 3.76 -3.15
N GLY A 5 -24.44 4.99 -3.69
CA GLY A 5 -23.32 5.93 -3.52
C GLY A 5 -23.21 6.53 -2.12
N ILE A 6 -24.35 6.77 -1.46
CA ILE A 6 -24.39 7.30 -0.08
C ILE A 6 -23.82 6.26 0.89
N SER A 7 -24.24 5.00 0.72
CA SER A 7 -23.81 3.88 1.58
C SER A 7 -22.30 3.63 1.49
N GLY A 8 -21.73 3.68 0.28
CA GLY A 8 -20.28 3.55 0.09
C GLY A 8 -19.46 4.69 0.73
N MET A 9 -19.95 5.93 0.65
CA MET A 9 -19.28 7.08 1.28
C MET A 9 -19.26 6.99 2.80
N VAL A 10 -20.32 6.46 3.42
CA VAL A 10 -20.36 6.24 4.87
C VAL A 10 -19.32 5.17 5.27
N ALA A 11 -19.20 4.09 4.51
CA ALA A 11 -18.21 3.03 4.79
C ALA A 11 -16.77 3.56 4.72
N ILE A 12 -16.44 4.38 3.71
CA ILE A 12 -15.12 5.03 3.61
C ILE A 12 -14.84 5.87 4.85
N ARG A 13 -15.76 6.76 5.22
CA ARG A 13 -15.58 7.66 6.36
C ARG A 13 -15.46 6.91 7.67
N ALA A 14 -16.27 5.87 7.87
CA ALA A 14 -16.22 5.04 9.06
C ALA A 14 -14.87 4.32 9.19
N ALA A 15 -14.40 3.69 8.10
CA ALA A 15 -13.11 3.02 8.08
C ALA A 15 -11.94 3.98 8.32
N ASP A 16 -11.90 5.10 7.60
CA ASP A 16 -10.86 6.11 7.78
C ASP A 16 -10.88 6.72 9.20
N ALA A 17 -12.05 6.84 9.83
CA ALA A 17 -12.17 7.27 11.22
C ALA A 17 -11.61 6.21 12.18
N MET A 18 -11.98 4.94 12.01
CA MET A 18 -11.50 3.83 12.84
C MET A 18 -9.97 3.71 12.80
N LEU A 19 -9.37 3.78 11.61
CA LEU A 19 -7.91 3.71 11.45
C LEU A 19 -7.19 4.86 12.18
N ARG A 20 -7.77 6.07 12.17
CA ARG A 20 -7.22 7.21 12.92
C ARG A 20 -7.38 7.03 14.43
N THR A 21 -8.52 6.54 14.91
CA THR A 21 -8.78 6.38 16.35
C THR A 21 -7.97 5.26 16.98
N LEU A 22 -7.65 4.21 16.22
CA LEU A 22 -6.87 3.07 16.69
C LEU A 22 -5.36 3.35 16.73
N GLY A 23 -4.91 4.57 16.39
CA GLY A 23 -3.51 4.97 16.46
C GLY A 23 -2.65 4.38 15.33
N GLY A 24 -3.18 4.38 14.10
CA GLY A 24 -2.50 3.80 12.94
C GLY A 24 -1.03 4.22 12.79
N ALA A 25 -0.20 3.28 12.38
CA ALA A 25 1.20 3.46 12.07
C ALA A 25 1.40 4.10 10.68
N GLU A 26 2.66 4.41 10.38
CA GLU A 26 3.11 4.81 9.06
C GLU A 26 3.94 3.68 8.44
N VAL A 27 3.73 3.46 7.14
CA VAL A 27 4.51 2.51 6.33
C VAL A 27 4.92 3.18 5.02
N ALA A 28 6.02 2.73 4.41
CA ALA A 28 6.44 3.22 3.11
C ALA A 28 6.28 2.15 2.04
N LEU A 29 5.56 2.41 0.95
CA LEU A 29 5.68 1.62 -0.27
C LEU A 29 6.93 2.06 -1.03
N LEU A 30 7.70 1.10 -1.51
CA LEU A 30 8.90 1.33 -2.30
C LEU A 30 8.59 1.17 -3.78
N PHE A 31 9.08 2.10 -4.61
CA PHE A 31 8.97 2.05 -6.07
C PHE A 31 10.35 2.26 -6.68
N ALA A 32 10.59 1.69 -7.86
CA ALA A 32 11.76 2.06 -8.64
C ALA A 32 11.66 3.56 -8.97
N ALA A 33 12.70 4.33 -8.70
CA ALA A 33 12.70 5.74 -9.07
C ALA A 33 12.63 5.87 -10.60
N ALA A 34 11.89 6.87 -11.07
CA ALA A 34 11.82 7.13 -12.51
C ALA A 34 13.22 7.49 -13.01
N GLY A 35 13.78 6.64 -13.89
CA GLY A 35 15.10 6.87 -14.46
C GLY A 35 15.16 8.22 -15.20
N LEU A 36 16.33 8.86 -15.15
CA LEU A 36 16.69 9.93 -16.09
C LEU A 36 16.42 9.47 -17.54
N PRO A 37 16.01 10.38 -18.45
CA PRO A 37 15.49 10.02 -19.76
C PRO A 37 16.44 9.09 -20.52
N ALA A 38 16.00 7.83 -20.72
CA ALA A 38 16.57 6.79 -21.59
C ALA A 38 18.07 6.93 -21.93
N ASP A 39 18.93 7.09 -20.91
CA ASP A 39 20.35 6.97 -21.13
C ASP A 39 20.65 5.47 -21.17
N ARG A 40 21.06 4.95 -22.34
CA ARG A 40 21.34 3.52 -22.59
C ARG A 40 22.26 2.87 -21.56
N VAL A 41 22.96 3.68 -20.77
CA VAL A 41 23.85 3.28 -19.68
C VAL A 41 23.06 2.73 -18.46
N ALA A 42 21.90 3.31 -18.12
CA ALA A 42 21.07 2.84 -17.01
C ALA A 42 20.44 1.46 -17.31
N GLU A 43 20.07 1.22 -18.58
CA GLU A 43 19.52 -0.08 -19.04
C GLU A 43 20.54 -1.22 -18.99
N LEU A 44 21.84 -0.91 -18.93
CA LEU A 44 22.92 -1.88 -18.76
C LEU A 44 23.24 -2.17 -17.28
N GLY A 45 22.47 -1.60 -16.34
CA GLY A 45 22.70 -1.76 -14.90
C GLY A 45 23.97 -1.06 -14.40
N LEU A 46 24.48 -0.08 -15.16
CA LEU A 46 25.71 0.65 -14.80
C LEU A 46 25.44 1.80 -13.81
N VAL A 47 24.17 2.12 -13.55
CA VAL A 47 23.72 3.15 -12.61
C VAL A 47 22.54 2.59 -11.82
N ASP A 48 22.59 2.69 -10.50
CA ASP A 48 21.45 2.38 -9.63
C ASP A 48 20.38 3.45 -9.83
N PRO A 49 19.18 3.10 -10.34
CA PRO A 49 18.11 4.07 -10.53
C PRO A 49 17.63 4.66 -9.19
N GLY A 50 17.88 4.00 -8.06
CA GLY A 50 17.39 4.39 -6.75
C GLY A 50 15.94 3.99 -6.52
N VAL A 51 15.45 4.30 -5.32
CA VAL A 51 14.11 3.93 -4.85
C VAL A 51 13.37 5.18 -4.39
N GLU A 52 12.13 5.32 -4.84
CA GLU A 52 11.18 6.30 -4.33
C GLU A 52 10.30 5.69 -3.25
N GLN A 53 9.98 6.48 -2.23
CA GLN A 53 9.10 6.05 -1.14
C GLN A 53 7.75 6.77 -1.22
N ALA A 54 6.68 6.05 -0.94
CA ALA A 54 5.34 6.58 -0.74
C ALA A 54 4.90 6.29 0.69
N LEU A 55 4.84 7.33 1.52
CA LEU A 55 4.37 7.20 2.89
C LEU A 55 2.86 7.03 2.91
N ILE A 56 2.41 6.01 3.64
CA ILE A 56 1.00 5.73 3.85
C ILE A 56 0.73 5.83 5.35
N SER A 57 -0.19 6.70 5.70
CA SER A 57 -0.69 6.87 7.06
C SER A 57 -2.14 7.38 7.04
N PRO A 58 -3.01 6.95 7.98
CA PRO A 58 -2.76 5.91 8.98
C PRO A 58 -2.95 4.49 8.41
N VAL A 59 -2.16 3.54 8.90
CA VAL A 59 -2.24 2.11 8.56
C VAL A 59 -2.25 1.27 9.84
N LEU A 60 -3.12 0.28 9.94
CA LEU A 60 -2.97 -0.75 10.99
C LEU A 60 -2.00 -1.81 10.51
N VAL A 61 -1.05 -2.18 11.36
CA VAL A 61 -0.09 -3.25 11.09
C VAL A 61 -0.29 -4.36 12.10
N ARG A 62 -0.47 -5.58 11.61
CA ARG A 62 -0.66 -6.77 12.42
C ARG A 62 0.39 -7.81 12.07
N GLU A 63 1.18 -8.20 13.06
CA GLU A 63 2.08 -9.35 12.95
C GLU A 63 1.25 -10.64 12.85
N LEU A 64 1.60 -11.50 11.90
CA LEU A 64 0.98 -12.80 11.69
C LEU A 64 1.96 -13.90 12.13
N THR A 65 1.43 -14.95 12.76
CA THR A 65 2.22 -16.12 13.12
C THR A 65 2.73 -16.81 11.87
N THR A 66 4.03 -17.09 11.84
CA THR A 66 4.67 -17.85 10.76
C THR A 66 4.83 -19.31 11.20
N GLU A 67 4.69 -20.26 10.26
CA GLU A 67 5.02 -21.66 10.54
C GLU A 67 6.53 -21.79 10.76
N ASN A 68 6.98 -22.84 11.46
CA ASN A 68 8.37 -23.00 11.91
C ASN A 68 9.44 -22.96 10.79
N ASN A 69 9.04 -23.08 9.51
CA ASN A 69 9.91 -22.99 8.32
C ASN A 69 9.50 -21.84 7.36
N GLY A 70 8.58 -20.96 7.76
CA GLY A 70 8.13 -19.81 6.96
C GLY A 70 9.06 -18.60 7.08
N PRO A 71 8.79 -17.52 6.32
CA PRO A 71 9.53 -16.26 6.46
C PRO A 71 9.57 -15.79 7.91
N ARG A 72 10.65 -15.09 8.29
CA ARG A 72 10.96 -14.81 9.70
C ARG A 72 9.91 -13.88 10.33
N ARG A 73 9.27 -13.04 9.52
CA ARG A 73 8.17 -12.16 9.91
C ARG A 73 7.17 -12.05 8.77
N ARG A 74 5.89 -12.05 9.11
CA ARG A 74 4.78 -11.83 8.17
C ARG A 74 3.85 -10.82 8.79
N ILE A 75 3.44 -9.83 8.01
CA ILE A 75 2.56 -8.76 8.46
C ILE A 75 1.34 -8.63 7.56
N GLU A 76 0.25 -8.17 8.15
CA GLU A 76 -0.88 -7.62 7.44
C GLU A 76 -0.98 -6.13 7.67
N LEU A 77 -1.05 -5.36 6.59
CA LEU A 77 -1.26 -3.93 6.57
C LEU A 77 -2.72 -3.65 6.21
N VAL A 78 -3.39 -2.76 6.94
CA VAL A 78 -4.75 -2.33 6.63
C VAL A 78 -4.78 -0.82 6.47
N ALA A 79 -5.01 -0.37 5.24
CA ALA A 79 -5.03 1.04 4.87
C ALA A 79 -6.44 1.49 4.43
N GLY A 80 -6.75 2.74 4.77
CA GLY A 80 -8.02 3.38 4.41
C GLY A 80 -8.01 3.90 2.98
N ARG A 81 -9.20 4.17 2.44
CA ARG A 81 -9.31 4.71 1.09
C ARG A 81 -8.72 6.10 0.97
N SER A 82 -8.82 6.95 1.99
CA SER A 82 -8.23 8.29 1.92
C SER A 82 -6.71 8.24 1.72
N ALA A 83 -6.00 7.42 2.51
CA ALA A 83 -4.54 7.29 2.42
C ALA A 83 -4.10 6.71 1.06
N MET A 84 -4.82 5.70 0.54
CA MET A 84 -4.53 5.17 -0.80
C MET A 84 -4.84 6.16 -1.91
N ALA A 85 -5.95 6.89 -1.84
CA ALA A 85 -6.35 7.83 -2.88
C ALA A 85 -5.34 8.98 -3.05
N GLU A 86 -4.74 9.43 -1.95
CA GLU A 86 -3.63 10.38 -1.98
C GLU A 86 -2.44 9.83 -2.77
N GLN A 87 -2.01 8.61 -2.48
CA GLN A 87 -0.87 7.98 -3.18
C GLN A 87 -1.16 7.71 -4.66
N VAL A 88 -2.37 7.26 -4.99
CA VAL A 88 -2.81 7.07 -6.38
C VAL A 88 -2.74 8.38 -7.16
N SER A 89 -3.16 9.47 -6.52
CA SER A 89 -3.17 10.80 -7.13
C SER A 89 -1.75 11.37 -7.26
N GLN A 90 -0.92 11.26 -6.22
CA GLN A 90 0.47 11.74 -6.22
C GLN A 90 1.33 11.04 -7.27
N ARG A 91 1.10 9.73 -7.48
CA ARG A 91 1.85 8.93 -8.47
C ARG A 91 1.21 8.88 -9.85
N ASN A 92 0.05 9.52 -10.02
CA ASN A 92 -0.70 9.53 -11.29
C ASN A 92 -0.93 8.12 -11.87
N VAL A 93 -1.31 7.17 -11.01
CA VAL A 93 -1.63 5.79 -11.41
C VAL A 93 -3.14 5.57 -11.46
N ALA A 94 -3.57 4.50 -12.14
CA ALA A 94 -5.00 4.26 -12.37
C ALA A 94 -5.76 3.83 -11.11
N SER A 95 -5.10 3.13 -10.17
CA SER A 95 -5.74 2.64 -8.95
C SER A 95 -4.72 2.22 -7.87
N ALA A 96 -5.22 1.89 -6.68
CA ALA A 96 -4.37 1.40 -5.59
C ALA A 96 -3.85 -0.02 -5.85
N GLU A 97 -4.61 -0.83 -6.59
CA GLU A 97 -4.16 -2.13 -7.10
C GLU A 97 -2.89 -1.98 -7.94
N VAL A 98 -2.85 -0.99 -8.85
CA VAL A 98 -1.66 -0.69 -9.65
C VAL A 98 -0.47 -0.24 -8.76
N LEU A 99 -0.72 0.49 -7.66
CA LEU A 99 0.34 0.81 -6.70
C LEU A 99 0.94 -0.46 -6.10
N PHE A 100 0.12 -1.41 -5.65
CA PHE A 100 0.64 -2.64 -5.04
C PHE A 100 1.34 -3.55 -6.05
N GLU A 101 0.86 -3.60 -7.29
CA GLU A 101 1.46 -4.41 -8.36
C GLU A 101 2.82 -3.86 -8.84
N THR A 102 3.02 -2.55 -8.73
CA THR A 102 4.27 -1.87 -9.16
C THR A 102 5.23 -1.60 -8.00
N ALA A 103 4.80 -1.79 -6.76
CA ALA A 103 5.64 -1.64 -5.59
C ALA A 103 6.70 -2.75 -5.52
N LEU A 104 7.93 -2.37 -5.22
CA LEU A 104 9.04 -3.29 -4.94
C LEU A 104 8.87 -4.00 -3.58
N GLY A 105 8.15 -3.37 -2.66
CA GLY A 105 7.90 -3.86 -1.31
C GLY A 105 7.34 -2.78 -0.39
N VAL A 106 7.22 -3.12 0.89
CA VAL A 106 6.82 -2.22 1.96
C VAL A 106 7.94 -2.13 2.99
N VAL A 107 8.26 -0.93 3.48
CA VAL A 107 9.10 -0.75 4.67
C VAL A 107 8.24 -0.44 5.87
N TYR A 108 8.43 -1.22 6.93
CA TYR A 108 7.80 -1.01 8.23
C TYR A 108 8.85 -1.17 9.34
N GLN A 109 8.93 -0.18 10.23
CA GLN A 109 9.93 -0.14 11.33
C GLN A 109 11.38 -0.36 10.86
N GLY A 110 11.72 0.12 9.66
CA GLY A 110 13.06 0.00 9.07
C GLY A 110 13.37 -1.36 8.45
N GLU A 111 12.44 -2.31 8.46
CA GLU A 111 12.57 -3.61 7.79
C GLU A 111 11.75 -3.63 6.49
N MET A 112 12.32 -4.23 5.44
CA MET A 112 11.68 -4.37 4.13
C MET A 112 10.91 -5.69 4.06
N PHE A 113 9.67 -5.61 3.62
CA PHE A 113 8.79 -6.75 3.38
C PHE A 113 8.41 -6.81 1.91
N HIS A 114 8.44 -8.00 1.33
CA HIS A 114 7.89 -8.30 0.01
C HIS A 114 6.38 -8.50 0.09
N ILE A 115 5.61 -7.92 -0.83
CA ILE A 115 4.15 -8.06 -0.89
C ILE A 115 3.81 -9.44 -1.46
N GLU A 116 3.13 -10.28 -0.68
CA GLU A 116 2.64 -11.59 -1.15
C GLU A 116 1.30 -11.49 -1.87
N GLY A 117 0.49 -10.51 -1.50
CA GLY A 117 -0.84 -10.31 -2.06
C GLY A 117 -1.61 -9.22 -1.34
N TYR A 118 -2.74 -8.82 -1.93
CA TYR A 118 -3.60 -7.80 -1.39
C TYR A 118 -5.08 -8.13 -1.62
N VAL A 119 -5.95 -7.55 -0.80
CA VAL A 119 -7.41 -7.65 -0.89
C VAL A 119 -8.00 -6.25 -0.84
N VAL A 120 -8.92 -5.97 -1.76
CA VAL A 120 -9.67 -4.72 -1.80
C VAL A 120 -11.06 -4.96 -1.24
N GLU A 121 -11.31 -4.47 -0.03
CA GLU A 121 -12.60 -4.61 0.63
C GLU A 121 -13.57 -3.58 0.04
N ARG A 122 -14.75 -4.07 -0.38
CA ARG A 122 -15.76 -3.26 -1.07
C ARG A 122 -17.07 -3.28 -0.31
N PHE A 123 -17.72 -2.13 -0.22
CA PHE A 123 -19.07 -1.98 0.30
C PHE A 123 -19.92 -1.21 -0.71
N ALA A 124 -21.06 -1.77 -1.09
CA ALA A 124 -21.92 -1.20 -2.14
C ALA A 124 -21.15 -0.88 -3.44
N GLY A 125 -20.20 -1.73 -3.83
CA GLY A 125 -19.35 -1.57 -5.03
C GLY A 125 -18.16 -0.61 -4.86
N VAL A 126 -18.06 0.09 -3.73
CA VAL A 126 -17.03 1.09 -3.44
C VAL A 126 -15.94 0.49 -2.56
N ALA A 127 -14.69 0.51 -3.03
CA ALA A 127 -13.53 0.16 -2.20
C ALA A 127 -13.45 1.09 -0.99
N TYR A 128 -13.27 0.55 0.21
CA TYR A 128 -13.22 1.34 1.44
C TYR A 128 -12.03 0.99 2.35
N LEU A 129 -11.48 -0.22 2.23
CA LEU A 129 -10.25 -0.67 2.90
C LEU A 129 -9.39 -1.49 1.93
N TYR A 130 -8.09 -1.46 2.18
CA TYR A 130 -7.09 -2.25 1.47
C TYR A 130 -6.30 -3.05 2.48
N ARG A 131 -6.22 -4.36 2.28
CA ARG A 131 -5.44 -5.28 3.14
C ARG A 131 -4.28 -5.82 2.32
N VAL A 132 -3.07 -5.71 2.83
CA VAL A 132 -1.85 -6.15 2.14
C VAL A 132 -1.11 -7.13 3.04
N LEU A 133 -0.81 -8.31 2.52
CA LEU A 133 0.02 -9.31 3.18
C LEU A 133 1.45 -9.17 2.69
N ALA A 134 2.40 -9.10 3.62
CA ALA A 134 3.80 -8.93 3.28
C ALA A 134 4.72 -9.76 4.20
N VAL A 135 5.87 -10.17 3.68
CA VAL A 135 6.84 -11.05 4.35
C VAL A 135 8.25 -10.48 4.26
N ALA A 136 9.01 -10.60 5.35
CA ALA A 136 10.42 -10.21 5.40
C ALA A 136 11.33 -11.35 4.94
#